data_AF-A0A6J2YPF0-F1
#
_entry.id   AF-A0A6J2YPF0-F1
#
_cell.length_a   1.000
_cell.length_b   1.000
_cell.length_c   1.000
_cell.angle_alpha   90.00
_cell.angle_beta   90.00
_cell.angle_gamma   90.00
#
_symmetry.space_group_name_H-M   'P 1'
#
loop_
_entity.id
_entity.type
_entity.pdbx_description
1 polymer ?
#
loop_
_entity_poly.entity_id
_entity_poly.type
_entity_poly.pdbx_seq_one_letter_code
_entity_poly.pdbx_strand_id
1 'polypeptide(L)'
;KLESDIRVSFLPNVNGNKNNLYNKLVLALLEVLPSDGALNTILALLRDPDTNEKLEKGDKLDISSEVWSRVEAQELNLKMLRVYSQKVLNLKASERAIVANGRVLGPLNEDELFTGDDFSLLERFTGASYLDKINAAIAATDDDEDY
;
A
#
# COMPACT_ATOMS: atom_id res chain seq x y z
N LYS A 1 19.55 -9.93 -14.87
CA LYS A 1 19.09 -9.17 -13.69
C LYS A 1 17.70 -9.74 -13.39
N LEU A 2 17.54 -10.60 -12.38
CA LEU A 2 16.18 -11.00 -11.99
C LEU A 2 15.49 -9.72 -11.52
N GLU A 3 14.44 -9.30 -12.24
CA GLU A 3 13.52 -8.31 -11.71
C GLU A 3 12.89 -8.92 -10.46
N SER A 4 13.21 -8.37 -9.29
CA SER A 4 12.53 -8.73 -8.07
C SER A 4 11.11 -8.18 -8.17
N ASP A 5 10.11 -9.06 -8.30
CA ASP A 5 8.70 -8.67 -8.25
C ASP A 5 8.39 -8.11 -6.86
N ILE A 6 8.48 -6.79 -6.69
CA ILE A 6 8.11 -6.11 -5.46
C ILE A 6 6.59 -5.98 -5.42
N ARG A 7 5.97 -6.60 -4.41
CA ARG A 7 4.55 -6.46 -4.15
C ARG A 7 4.32 -5.31 -3.18
N VAL A 8 3.66 -4.27 -3.66
CA VAL A 8 3.25 -3.12 -2.84
C VAL A 8 1.74 -3.11 -2.73
N SER A 9 1.24 -2.84 -1.54
CA SER A 9 -0.19 -2.67 -1.30
C SER A 9 -0.44 -1.44 -0.44
N PHE A 10 -1.63 -0.86 -0.61
CA PHE A 10 -2.08 0.31 0.12
C PHE A 10 -3.21 -0.07 1.08
N LEU A 11 -3.06 0.30 2.35
CA LEU A 11 -4.03 0.01 3.39
C LEU A 11 -4.50 1.32 4.04
N PRO A 12 -5.64 1.89 3.59
CA PRO A 12 -6.17 3.14 4.14
C PRO A 12 -6.67 2.94 5.57
N ASN A 13 -6.03 3.61 6.54
CA ASN A 13 -6.41 3.65 7.94
C ASN A 13 -7.12 4.97 8.30
N VAL A 14 -8.24 5.26 7.65
CA VAL A 14 -8.94 6.54 7.78
C VAL A 14 -10.20 6.45 8.64
N ASN A 15 -10.54 7.56 9.30
CA ASN A 15 -11.77 7.67 10.08
C ASN A 15 -12.94 8.03 9.14
N GLY A 16 -14.07 7.34 9.27
CA GLY A 16 -15.24 7.50 8.39
C GLY A 16 -15.90 8.89 8.44
N ASN A 17 -15.51 9.74 9.39
CA ASN A 17 -16.05 11.09 9.53
C ASN A 17 -15.36 12.13 8.63
N LYS A 18 -14.25 11.79 7.96
CA LYS A 18 -13.55 12.69 7.01
C LYS A 18 -13.91 12.33 5.57
N ASN A 19 -13.77 13.27 4.63
CA ASN A 19 -13.91 12.99 3.21
C ASN A 19 -12.82 11.97 2.79
N ASN A 20 -13.26 10.79 2.35
CA ASN A 20 -12.37 9.69 1.97
C ASN A 20 -12.39 9.41 0.45
N LEU A 21 -12.88 10.36 -0.34
CA LEU A 21 -13.02 10.23 -1.80
C LEU A 21 -11.71 9.78 -2.46
N TYR A 22 -10.57 10.35 -2.05
CA TYR A 22 -9.26 9.99 -2.58
C TYR A 22 -8.91 8.52 -2.33
N ASN A 23 -9.14 8.03 -1.10
CA ASN A 23 -8.87 6.63 -0.77
C ASN A 23 -9.81 5.68 -1.51
N LYS A 24 -11.10 6.05 -1.63
CA LYS A 24 -12.06 5.27 -2.44
C LYS A 24 -11.65 5.22 -3.90
N LEU A 25 -11.17 6.34 -4.45
CA LEU A 25 -10.71 6.42 -5.83
C LEU A 25 -9.49 5.54 -6.06
N VAL A 26 -8.50 5.57 -5.16
CA VAL A 26 -7.33 4.69 -5.23
C VAL A 26 -7.74 3.21 -5.19
N LEU A 27 -8.65 2.82 -4.29
CA LEU A 27 -9.15 1.44 -4.24
C LEU A 27 -9.93 1.05 -5.51
N ALA A 28 -10.74 1.95 -6.06
CA ALA A 28 -11.46 1.72 -7.31
C ALA A 28 -10.51 1.58 -8.51
N LEU A 29 -9.42 2.36 -8.56
CA LEU A 29 -8.38 2.23 -9.59
C LEU A 29 -7.70 0.86 -9.52
N LEU A 30 -7.38 0.39 -8.32
CA LEU A 30 -6.78 -0.94 -8.09
C LEU A 30 -7.74 -2.09 -8.41
N GLU A 31 -9.06 -1.88 -8.37
CA GLU A 31 -10.06 -2.89 -8.74
C GLU A 31 -10.27 -2.97 -10.27
N VAL A 32 -10.29 -1.82 -10.95
CA VAL A 32 -10.69 -1.74 -12.37
C VAL A 32 -9.51 -1.86 -13.32
N LEU A 33 -8.37 -1.24 -12.98
CA LEU A 33 -7.23 -1.16 -13.89
C LEU A 33 -6.18 -2.26 -13.59
N PRO A 34 -5.42 -2.71 -14.60
CA PRO A 34 -4.22 -3.51 -14.37
C PRO A 34 -3.21 -2.75 -13.49
N SER A 35 -2.34 -3.49 -12.79
CA SER A 35 -1.39 -2.94 -11.82
C SER A 35 -0.58 -1.73 -12.34
N ASP A 36 -0.06 -1.81 -13.56
CA ASP A 36 0.73 -0.72 -14.17
C ASP A 36 -0.13 0.51 -14.48
N GLY A 37 -1.35 0.29 -14.97
CA GLY A 37 -2.30 1.36 -15.28
C GLY A 37 -2.78 2.07 -14.01
N ALA A 38 -3.08 1.31 -12.96
CA ALA A 38 -3.45 1.84 -11.66
C ALA A 38 -2.29 2.66 -11.06
N LEU A 39 -1.08 2.10 -11.03
CA LEU A 39 0.10 2.77 -10.47
C LEU A 39 0.42 4.08 -11.19
N ASN A 40 0.47 4.07 -12.53
CA ASN A 40 0.76 5.27 -13.31
C ASN A 40 -0.29 6.37 -13.08
N THR A 41 -1.57 5.99 -13.01
CA THR A 41 -2.66 6.93 -12.74
C THR A 41 -2.56 7.51 -11.33
N ILE A 42 -2.35 6.66 -10.31
CA ILE A 42 -2.20 7.10 -8.91
C ILE A 42 -1.00 8.04 -8.77
N LEU A 43 0.13 7.73 -9.41
CA LEU A 43 1.31 8.59 -9.40
C LEU A 43 1.08 9.94 -10.08
N ALA A 44 0.33 9.96 -11.19
CA ALA A 44 -0.05 11.22 -11.85
C ALA A 44 -0.92 12.08 -10.92
N LEU A 45 -1.89 11.47 -10.23
CA LEU A 45 -2.74 12.16 -9.26
C LEU A 45 -1.96 12.69 -8.05
N LEU A 46 -1.01 11.92 -7.52
CA LEU A 46 -0.18 12.35 -6.38
C LEU A 46 0.81 13.46 -6.74
N ARG A 47 1.22 13.56 -8.02
CA ARG A 47 2.14 14.58 -8.51
C ARG A 47 1.44 15.88 -8.91
N ASP A 48 0.16 15.81 -9.30
CA ASP A 48 -0.65 17.00 -9.61
C ASP A 48 -1.10 17.68 -8.31
N PRO A 49 -0.56 18.86 -7.96
CA PRO A 49 -0.90 19.57 -6.73
C PRO A 49 -2.36 20.04 -6.70
N ASP A 50 -3.00 20.20 -7.87
CA ASP A 50 -4.37 20.67 -7.97
C ASP A 50 -5.39 19.55 -7.75
N THR A 51 -4.96 18.29 -7.64
CA THR A 51 -5.86 17.14 -7.52
C THR A 51 -6.79 17.27 -6.32
N ASN A 52 -6.27 17.68 -5.16
CA ASN A 52 -7.08 17.86 -3.96
C ASN A 52 -8.12 18.97 -4.15
N GLU A 53 -7.73 20.09 -4.75
CA GLU A 53 -8.65 21.20 -5.01
C GLU A 53 -9.74 20.83 -6.02
N LYS A 54 -9.37 20.13 -7.10
CA LYS A 54 -10.31 19.64 -8.13
C LYS A 54 -11.34 18.71 -7.50
N LEU A 55 -10.90 17.78 -6.64
CA LEU A 55 -11.79 16.86 -5.94
C LEU A 55 -12.71 17.56 -4.94
N GLU A 56 -12.24 18.59 -4.24
CA GLU A 56 -13.06 19.37 -3.29
C GLU A 56 -14.11 20.24 -4.02
N LYS A 57 -13.76 20.78 -5.18
CA LYS A 57 -14.66 21.57 -6.03
C LYS A 57 -15.64 20.71 -6.84
N GLY A 58 -15.45 19.39 -6.85
CA GLY A 58 -16.27 18.44 -7.59
C GLY A 58 -15.94 18.37 -9.09
N ASP A 59 -14.78 18.90 -9.48
CA ASP A 59 -14.28 18.79 -10.85
C ASP A 59 -13.90 17.34 -11.14
N LYS A 60 -14.35 16.83 -12.30
CA LYS A 60 -14.03 15.47 -12.73
C LYS A 60 -12.56 15.41 -13.13
N LEU A 61 -11.79 14.61 -12.40
CA LEU A 61 -10.49 14.13 -12.86
C LEU A 61 -10.67 13.32 -14.15
N ASP A 62 -9.68 13.38 -15.04
CA ASP A 62 -9.66 12.61 -16.29
C ASP A 62 -9.42 11.13 -16.00
N ILE A 63 -10.47 10.47 -15.50
CA ILE A 63 -10.49 9.08 -15.08
C ILE A 63 -11.73 8.44 -15.71
N SER A 64 -11.57 7.19 -16.18
CA SER A 64 -12.65 6.41 -16.79
C SER A 64 -13.92 6.40 -15.94
N SER A 65 -15.08 6.51 -16.59
CA SER A 65 -16.40 6.40 -15.95
C SER A 65 -16.60 5.07 -15.22
N GLU A 66 -15.93 4.02 -15.67
CA GLU A 66 -15.96 2.71 -15.02
C GLU A 66 -15.37 2.77 -13.60
N VAL A 67 -14.24 3.45 -13.41
CA VAL A 67 -13.62 3.65 -12.09
C VAL A 67 -14.57 4.43 -11.18
N TRP A 68 -15.13 5.54 -11.69
CA TRP A 68 -16.09 6.35 -10.94
C TRP A 68 -17.32 5.56 -10.48
N SER A 69 -17.79 4.61 -11.28
CA SER A 69 -18.90 3.72 -10.91
C SER A 69 -18.60 2.81 -9.71
N ARG A 70 -17.31 2.54 -9.46
CA ARG A 70 -16.84 1.67 -8.37
C ARG A 70 -16.47 2.42 -7.10
N VAL A 71 -16.34 3.74 -7.14
CA VAL A 71 -15.89 4.57 -5.99
C VAL A 71 -16.81 4.39 -4.78
N GLU A 72 -18.13 4.51 -4.94
CA GLU A 72 -19.05 4.38 -3.81
C GLU A 72 -19.09 2.97 -3.22
N ALA A 73 -18.85 1.95 -4.05
CA ALA A 73 -18.76 0.56 -3.59
C ALA A 73 -17.56 0.35 -2.63
N GLN A 74 -16.53 1.20 -2.67
CA GLN A 74 -15.37 1.11 -1.79
C GLN A 74 -15.63 1.52 -0.34
N GLU A 75 -16.81 2.08 -0.02
CA GLU A 75 -17.15 2.50 1.35
C GLU A 75 -17.04 1.32 2.35
N LEU A 76 -17.49 0.13 1.95
CA LEU A 76 -17.39 -1.05 2.81
C LEU A 76 -15.93 -1.52 2.95
N ASN A 77 -15.17 -1.50 1.84
CA ASN A 77 -13.75 -1.87 1.83
C ASN A 77 -12.94 -0.96 2.76
N LEU A 78 -13.17 0.35 2.73
CA LEU A 78 -12.53 1.29 3.66
C LEU A 78 -12.83 0.97 5.13
N LYS A 79 -14.09 0.67 5.45
CA LYS A 79 -14.48 0.29 6.82
C LYS A 79 -13.77 -0.98 7.27
N MET A 80 -13.70 -2.00 6.41
CA MET A 80 -13.02 -3.26 6.71
C MET A 80 -11.52 -3.06 6.92
N LEU A 81 -10.83 -2.32 6.03
CA LEU A 81 -9.39 -2.07 6.13
C LEU A 81 -9.04 -1.21 7.36
N ARG A 82 -9.90 -0.26 7.74
CA ARG A 82 -9.78 0.46 9.00
C ARG A 82 -9.90 -0.46 10.21
N VAL A 83 -10.91 -1.34 10.24
CA VAL A 83 -11.08 -2.29 11.35
C VAL A 83 -9.87 -3.21 11.45
N TYR A 84 -9.33 -3.67 10.32
CA TYR A 84 -8.10 -4.46 10.27
C TYR A 84 -6.91 -3.68 10.87
N SER A 85 -6.72 -2.42 10.47
CA SER A 85 -5.66 -1.56 11.03
C SER A 85 -5.74 -1.46 12.55
N GLN A 86 -6.95 -1.32 13.09
CA GLN A 86 -7.16 -1.15 14.53
C GLN A 86 -7.06 -2.45 15.31
N LYS A 87 -7.65 -3.54 14.79
CA LYS A 87 -7.79 -4.80 15.53
C LYS A 87 -6.60 -5.74 15.34
N VAL A 88 -5.94 -5.67 14.19
CA VAL A 88 -4.83 -6.57 13.84
C VAL A 88 -3.49 -5.84 13.96
N LEU A 89 -3.37 -4.66 13.34
CA LEU A 89 -2.11 -3.89 13.36
C LEU A 89 -1.97 -2.99 14.60
N ASN A 90 -3.00 -2.92 15.44
CA ASN A 90 -3.04 -2.10 16.66
C ASN A 90 -2.76 -0.60 16.42
N LEU A 91 -3.16 -0.07 15.26
CA LEU A 91 -3.02 1.35 14.91
C LEU A 91 -4.27 2.13 15.31
N LYS A 92 -4.11 3.35 15.83
CA LYS A 92 -5.23 4.28 16.00
C LYS A 92 -5.66 4.84 14.65
N ALA A 93 -6.83 5.47 14.62
CA ALA A 93 -7.34 6.07 13.39
C ALA A 93 -6.36 7.13 12.86
N SER A 94 -6.05 7.07 11.56
CA SER A 94 -5.13 7.99 10.86
C SER A 94 -3.64 7.84 11.21
N GLU A 95 -3.26 6.91 12.09
CA GLU A 95 -1.85 6.55 12.27
C GLU A 95 -1.32 5.82 11.04
N ARG A 96 -0.07 6.11 10.68
CA ARG A 96 0.63 5.57 9.52
C ARG A 96 1.68 4.56 9.99
N ALA A 97 1.86 3.48 9.25
CA ALA A 97 2.90 2.49 9.52
C ALA A 97 3.28 1.78 8.21
N ILE A 98 4.46 1.18 8.19
CA ILE A 98 4.92 0.32 7.09
C ILE A 98 4.82 -1.13 7.54
N VAL A 99 4.29 -2.00 6.68
CA VAL A 99 4.32 -3.46 6.89
C VAL A 99 5.22 -4.06 5.83
N ALA A 100 6.32 -4.67 6.25
CA ALA A 100 7.29 -5.30 5.37
C ALA A 100 7.56 -6.74 5.83
N ASN A 101 7.26 -7.72 4.99
CA ASN A 101 7.48 -9.15 5.28
C ASN A 101 6.92 -9.58 6.65
N GLY A 102 5.72 -9.11 6.99
CA GLY A 102 5.05 -9.40 8.27
C GLY A 102 5.51 -8.56 9.46
N ARG A 103 6.58 -7.77 9.33
CA ARG A 103 7.03 -6.83 10.36
C ARG A 103 6.30 -5.49 10.21
N VAL A 104 5.73 -5.00 11.30
CA VAL A 104 5.12 -3.66 11.38
C VAL A 104 6.16 -2.66 11.91
N LEU A 105 6.35 -1.57 11.18
CA LEU A 105 7.22 -0.44 11.52
C LEU A 105 6.36 0.81 11.70
N GLY A 106 6.23 1.28 12.93
CA GLY A 106 5.41 2.44 13.28
C GLY A 106 4.76 2.30 14.66
N PRO A 107 3.80 3.18 15.00
CA PRO A 107 3.27 4.25 14.14
C PRO A 107 4.31 5.33 13.84
N LEU A 108 4.33 5.82 12.60
CA LEU A 108 5.14 6.95 12.18
C LEU A 108 4.53 8.25 12.71
N ASN A 109 5.37 9.20 13.10
CA ASN A 109 4.91 10.54 13.49
C ASN A 109 4.28 11.29 12.30
N GLU A 110 3.51 12.34 12.55
CA GLU A 110 2.79 13.08 11.47
C GLU A 110 3.76 13.65 10.41
N ASP A 111 4.91 14.17 10.85
CA ASP A 111 5.93 14.75 9.97
C ASP A 111 7.06 13.78 9.60
N GLU A 112 6.98 12.52 10.07
CA GLU A 112 7.98 11.52 9.76
C GLU A 112 7.85 11.08 8.30
N LEU A 113 8.97 11.16 7.58
CA LEU A 113 9.10 10.73 6.19
C LEU A 113 9.81 9.39 6.17
N PHE A 114 9.19 8.41 5.52
CA PHE A 114 9.83 7.13 5.22
C PHE A 114 10.20 7.12 3.74
N THR A 115 11.49 7.17 3.44
CA THR A 115 12.05 7.45 2.12
C THR A 115 12.55 6.19 1.42
N GLY A 116 12.97 6.32 0.15
CA GLY A 116 13.58 5.21 -0.59
C GLY A 116 14.86 4.67 0.05
N ASP A 117 15.62 5.53 0.75
CA ASP A 117 16.82 5.10 1.47
C ASP A 117 16.46 4.22 2.68
N ASP A 118 15.37 4.55 3.38
CA ASP A 118 14.84 3.76 4.49
C ASP A 118 14.33 2.39 4.02
N PHE A 119 13.64 2.34 2.87
CA PHE A 119 13.24 1.07 2.25
C PHE A 119 14.45 0.23 1.83
N SER A 120 15.48 0.86 1.26
CA SER A 120 16.72 0.17 0.86
C SER A 120 17.46 -0.38 2.07
N LEU A 121 17.49 0.36 3.18
CA LEU A 121 18.08 -0.09 4.43
C LEU A 121 17.29 -1.25 5.03
N LEU A 122 15.96 -1.17 5.01
CA LEU A 122 15.07 -2.22 5.50
C LEU A 122 15.24 -3.53 4.73
N GLU A 123 15.38 -3.47 3.41
CA GLU A 123 15.64 -4.63 2.56
C GLU A 123 16.99 -5.28 2.91
N ARG A 124 18.06 -4.48 2.99
CA ARG A 124 19.40 -4.97 3.35
C ARG A 124 19.43 -5.62 4.73
N PHE A 125 18.76 -5.01 5.72
CA PHE A 125 18.65 -5.56 7.07
C PHE A 125 17.88 -6.89 7.08
N THR A 126 16.76 -6.95 6.35
CA THR A 126 15.94 -8.15 6.25
C THR A 126 16.69 -9.29 5.57
N GLY A 127 17.44 -8.97 4.50
CA GLY A 127 18.26 -9.93 3.78
C GLY A 127 19.32 -10.57 4.66
N ALA A 128 20.16 -9.75 5.30
CA ALA A 128 21.25 -10.24 6.16
C ALA A 128 20.75 -11.01 7.39
N SER A 129 19.55 -10.68 7.90
CA SER A 129 19.04 -11.27 9.14
C SER A 129 18.28 -12.59 8.92
N TYR A 130 17.53 -12.68 7.82
CA TYR A 130 16.54 -13.73 7.59
C TYR A 130 16.69 -14.45 6.25
N LEU A 131 16.87 -13.73 5.13
CA LEU A 131 16.87 -14.37 3.80
C LEU A 131 18.03 -15.37 3.66
N ASP A 132 19.22 -15.02 4.14
CA ASP A 132 20.38 -15.92 4.07
C ASP A 132 20.13 -17.24 4.83
N LYS A 133 19.44 -17.16 5.96
CA LYS A 133 19.09 -18.35 6.78
C LYS A 133 17.99 -19.18 6.14
N ILE A 134 16.98 -18.53 5.58
CA ILE A 134 15.88 -19.21 4.89
C ILE A 134 16.40 -19.92 3.64
N ASN A 135 17.20 -19.25 2.83
CA ASN A 135 17.79 -19.83 1.63
C ASN A 135 18.71 -21.01 1.98
N ALA A 136 19.51 -20.90 3.04
CA ALA A 136 20.34 -22.01 3.51
C ALA A 136 19.50 -23.21 3.98
N ALA A 137 18.37 -22.97 4.66
CA ALA A 137 17.47 -24.03 5.09
C ALA A 137 16.77 -24.71 3.91
N ILE A 138 16.35 -23.95 2.89
CA ILE A 138 15.74 -24.49 1.67
C ILE A 138 16.74 -25.33 0.89
N ALA A 139 17.98 -24.84 0.72
CA ALA A 139 19.02 -25.60 0.03
C ALA A 139 19.35 -26.92 0.75
N ALA A 140 19.40 -26.90 2.08
CA ALA A 140 19.64 -28.11 2.87
C ALA A 140 18.51 -29.15 2.74
N THR A 141 17.24 -28.72 2.58
CA THR A 141 16.13 -29.65 2.37
C THR A 141 16.07 -30.21 0.96
N ASP A 142 16.51 -29.45 -0.06
CA ASP A 142 16.58 -29.94 -1.44
C ASP A 142 17.67 -31.03 -1.58
N ASP A 143 18.80 -30.89 -0.88
CA ASP A 143 19.88 -31.90 -0.86
C ASP A 143 19.49 -33.20 -0.13
N ASP A 144 18.52 -33.15 0.80
CA ASP A 144 18.04 -34.30 1.58
C ASP A 144 16.97 -35.14 0.84
N GLU A 145 16.33 -34.61 -0.23
CA GLU A 145 15.32 -35.31 -1.04
C GLU A 145 15.92 -36.17 -2.18
N ASP A 146 17.24 -36.12 -2.39
CA ASP A 146 17.96 -36.86 -3.44
C ASP A 146 18.46 -38.27 -3.00
N TYR A 147 17.93 -38.83 -1.90
CA TYR A 147 18.26 -40.18 -1.38
C TYR A 147 17.08 -41.16 -1.35
#